data_AF-A0A177MI96-F1
#
_entry.id   AF-A0A177MI96-F1
#
_cell.length_a   1.000
_cell.length_b   1.000
_cell.length_c   1.000
_cell.angle_alpha   90.00
_cell.angle_beta   90.00
_cell.angle_gamma   90.00
#
_symmetry.space_group_name_H-M   'P 1'
#
loop_
_entity.id
_entity.type
_entity.pdbx_description
1 polymer ?
#
loop_
_entity_poly.entity_id
_entity_poly.type
_entity_poly.pdbx_seq_one_letter_code
_entity_poly.pdbx_strand_id
1 'polypeptide(L)'
;MTAALGVFHQPAIAVGGVFIAIIVFTPESITAVKAAMNDEMQRAINLCLGAFVSTVGLTVPAVLVIGLITGKQVIMGITNAEIVLFIITAALSVLTFNGQRTSLIQGYVHLTVFAVFGLLLF
;
A
#
# COMPACT_ATOMS: atom_id res chain seq x y z
N MET A 1 2.33 3.54 33.78
CA MET A 1 0.92 3.12 33.61
C MET A 1 0.08 4.29 33.09
N THR A 2 0.49 4.88 31.97
CA THR A 2 -0.17 6.04 31.33
C THR A 2 -0.12 5.95 29.80
N ALA A 3 0.74 5.09 29.22
CA ALA A 3 0.80 4.84 27.78
C ALA A 3 -0.31 3.89 27.26
N ALA A 4 -0.95 3.11 28.13
CA ALA A 4 -1.97 2.13 27.72
C ALA A 4 -3.38 2.74 27.50
N LEU A 5 -3.64 3.94 28.05
CA LEU A 5 -4.93 4.63 27.90
C LEU A 5 -5.00 5.52 26.65
N GLY A 6 -3.87 5.78 25.99
CA GLY A 6 -3.79 6.58 24.77
C GLY A 6 -3.75 5.77 23.48
N VAL A 7 -4.14 4.48 23.50
CA VAL A 7 -4.19 3.62 22.31
C VAL A 7 -5.63 3.41 21.83
N PHE A 8 -6.60 3.47 22.75
CA PHE A 8 -8.02 3.26 22.42
C PHE A 8 -8.73 4.48 21.81
N HIS A 9 -8.05 5.63 21.65
CA HIS A 9 -8.64 6.87 21.11
C HIS A 9 -8.10 7.32 19.74
N GLN A 10 -7.21 6.56 19.09
CA GLN A 10 -6.67 6.91 17.76
C GLN A 10 -7.15 6.02 16.58
N PRO A 11 -8.34 5.38 16.57
CA PRO A 11 -8.81 4.74 15.34
C PRO A 11 -9.05 5.76 14.21
N ALA A 12 -9.24 7.05 14.54
CA ALA A 12 -9.48 8.09 13.55
C ALA A 12 -8.32 8.35 12.58
N ILE A 13 -7.06 8.21 13.03
CA ILE A 13 -5.89 8.57 12.20
C ILE A 13 -5.57 7.44 11.19
N ALA A 14 -5.58 6.19 11.64
CA ALA A 14 -5.38 5.02 10.77
C ALA A 14 -6.48 4.94 9.70
N VAL A 15 -7.74 5.12 10.11
CA VAL A 15 -8.89 5.14 9.20
C VAL A 15 -8.83 6.33 8.24
N GLY A 16 -8.36 7.50 8.68
CA GLY A 16 -8.15 8.66 7.81
C GLY A 16 -7.14 8.40 6.68
N GLY A 17 -6.03 7.71 6.98
CA GLY A 17 -5.05 7.29 5.98
C GLY A 17 -5.64 6.33 4.95
N VAL A 18 -6.47 5.38 5.39
CA VAL A 18 -7.18 4.45 4.50
C VAL A 18 -8.15 5.19 3.56
N PHE A 19 -8.91 6.16 4.07
CA PHE A 19 -9.80 6.96 3.23
C PHE A 19 -9.05 7.76 2.17
N ILE A 20 -7.94 8.41 2.54
CA ILE A 20 -7.11 9.14 1.58
C ILE A 20 -6.56 8.18 0.52
N ALA A 21 -6.06 7.01 0.93
CA ALA A 21 -5.57 6.00 -0.01
C ALA A 21 -6.66 5.55 -0.98
N ILE A 22 -7.88 5.24 -0.50
CA ILE A 22 -9.00 4.88 -1.37
C ILE A 22 -9.27 6.00 -2.38
N ILE A 23 -9.40 7.25 -1.94
CA ILE A 23 -9.72 8.37 -2.83
C ILE A 23 -8.64 8.56 -3.91
N VAL A 24 -7.37 8.52 -3.52
CA VAL A 24 -6.23 8.75 -4.42
C VAL A 24 -6.05 7.61 -5.42
N PHE A 25 -6.16 6.35 -4.97
CA PHE A 25 -5.89 5.19 -5.81
C PHE A 25 -7.10 4.65 -6.57
N THR A 26 -8.34 5.06 -6.23
CA THR A 26 -9.56 4.62 -6.94
C THR A 26 -9.51 4.83 -8.46
N PRO A 27 -9.21 6.03 -9.01
CA PRO A 27 -9.23 6.23 -10.46
C PRO A 27 -8.20 5.37 -11.20
N GLU A 28 -7.02 5.18 -10.62
CA GLU A 28 -5.98 4.34 -11.19
C GLU A 28 -6.34 2.85 -11.12
N SER A 29 -6.93 2.41 -10.01
CA SER A 29 -7.41 1.04 -9.84
C SER A 29 -8.49 0.69 -10.85
N ILE A 30 -9.45 1.59 -11.10
CA ILE A 30 -10.48 1.41 -12.14
C ILE A 30 -9.84 1.26 -13.52
N THR A 31 -8.83 2.09 -13.81
CA THR A 31 -8.13 2.06 -15.10
C THR A 31 -7.31 0.78 -15.27
N ALA A 32 -6.65 0.30 -14.20
CA ALA A 32 -5.90 -0.94 -14.20
C ALA A 32 -6.81 -2.17 -14.37
N VAL A 33 -7.96 -2.21 -13.68
CA VAL A 33 -8.96 -3.28 -13.85
C VAL A 33 -9.51 -3.30 -15.27
N LYS A 34 -9.84 -2.14 -15.84
CA LYS A 34 -10.26 -2.03 -17.25
C LYS A 34 -9.20 -2.54 -18.22
N ALA A 35 -7.93 -2.19 -18.01
CA ALA A 35 -6.82 -2.67 -18.83
C ALA A 35 -6.68 -4.20 -18.72
N ALA A 36 -6.78 -4.77 -17.51
CA ALA A 36 -6.74 -6.21 -17.30
C ALA A 36 -7.92 -6.94 -17.97
N MET A 37 -9.12 -6.37 -17.96
CA MET A 37 -10.29 -6.91 -18.67
C MET A 37 -10.15 -6.88 -20.20
N ASN A 38 -9.30 -6.00 -20.72
CA ASN A 38 -8.99 -5.88 -22.15
C ASN A 38 -7.74 -6.70 -22.54
N ASP A 39 -7.30 -7.66 -21.72
CA ASP A 39 -6.07 -8.46 -21.90
C ASP A 39 -4.76 -7.63 -21.95
N GLU A 40 -4.78 -6.37 -21.52
CA GLU A 40 -3.61 -5.48 -21.48
C GLU A 40 -2.83 -5.62 -20.15
N MET A 41 -2.41 -6.83 -19.80
CA MET A 41 -1.80 -7.14 -18.49
C MET A 41 -0.56 -6.30 -18.17
N GLN A 42 0.30 -6.02 -19.15
CA GLN A 42 1.48 -5.16 -18.95
C GLN A 42 1.09 -3.73 -18.60
N ARG A 43 0.03 -3.19 -19.22
CA ARG A 43 -0.50 -1.85 -18.90
C ARG A 43 -1.08 -1.82 -17.50
N ALA A 44 -1.88 -2.83 -17.13
CA ALA A 44 -2.45 -2.94 -15.79
C ALA A 44 -1.34 -2.97 -14.71
N ILE A 45 -0.30 -3.81 -14.91
CA ILE A 45 0.85 -3.90 -14.01
C ILE A 45 1.62 -2.58 -13.93
N ASN A 46 1.90 -1.96 -15.07
CA ASN A 46 2.62 -0.68 -15.11
C ASN A 46 1.86 0.43 -14.39
N LEU A 47 0.53 0.46 -14.48
CA LEU A 47 -0.29 1.39 -13.70
C LEU A 47 -0.16 1.11 -12.21
N CYS A 48 -0.39 -0.13 -11.76
CA CYS A 48 -0.34 -0.48 -10.35
C CYS A 48 1.05 -0.24 -9.72
N LEU A 49 2.11 -0.71 -10.37
CA LEU A 49 3.48 -0.54 -9.89
C LEU A 49 3.96 0.92 -10.02
N GLY A 50 3.54 1.63 -11.07
CA GLY A 50 3.84 3.05 -11.24
C GLY A 50 3.25 3.91 -10.12
N ALA A 51 1.97 3.67 -9.78
CA ALA A 51 1.28 4.31 -8.66
C ALA A 51 2.01 4.06 -7.33
N PHE A 52 2.37 2.80 -7.08
CA PHE A 52 3.11 2.39 -5.89
C PHE A 52 4.50 3.04 -5.81
N VAL A 53 5.28 3.02 -6.89
CA VAL A 53 6.62 3.62 -6.92
C VAL A 53 6.55 5.14 -6.79
N SER A 54 5.52 5.80 -7.34
CA SER A 54 5.32 7.24 -7.15
C SER A 54 5.07 7.60 -5.67
N THR A 55 4.23 6.83 -4.98
CA THR A 55 3.94 7.09 -3.56
C THR A 55 5.13 6.78 -2.65
N VAL A 56 5.75 5.62 -2.79
CA VAL A 56 6.88 5.21 -1.94
C VAL A 56 8.18 5.93 -2.33
N GLY A 57 8.41 6.11 -3.63
CA GLY A 57 9.64 6.69 -4.17
C GLY A 57 9.64 8.22 -4.27
N LEU A 58 8.48 8.88 -4.22
CA LEU A 58 8.40 10.35 -4.32
C LEU A 58 7.55 10.98 -3.20
N THR A 59 6.33 10.53 -2.94
CA THR A 59 5.47 11.15 -1.91
C THR A 59 6.06 11.03 -0.50
N VAL A 60 6.50 9.83 -0.10
CA VAL A 60 7.13 9.61 1.22
C VAL A 60 8.40 10.45 1.39
N PRO A 61 9.38 10.43 0.45
CA PRO A 61 10.54 11.32 0.52
C PRO A 61 10.17 12.81 0.55
N ALA A 62 9.21 13.25 -0.24
CA ALA A 62 8.79 14.64 -0.25
C ALA A 62 8.25 15.09 1.12
N VAL A 63 7.42 14.26 1.76
CA VAL A 63 6.91 14.54 3.12
C VAL A 63 8.05 14.57 4.14
N LEU A 64 9.01 13.65 4.05
CA LEU A 64 10.19 13.65 4.93
C LEU A 64 11.05 14.91 4.74
N VAL A 65 11.30 15.32 3.49
CA VAL A 65 12.06 16.55 3.18
C VAL A 65 11.33 17.79 3.71
N ILE A 66 10.01 17.89 3.52
CA ILE A 66 9.21 18.99 4.06
C ILE A 66 9.28 18.99 5.60
N GLY A 67 9.21 17.81 6.23
CA GLY A 67 9.37 17.65 7.68
C GLY A 67 10.71 18.18 8.18
N LEU A 68 11.80 17.82 7.50
CA LEU A 68 13.16 18.29 7.80
C LEU A 68 13.28 19.82 7.70
N ILE A 69 12.75 20.41 6.62
CA ILE A 69 12.79 21.87 6.40
C ILE A 69 11.94 22.62 7.44
N THR A 70 10.78 22.06 7.81
CA THR A 70 9.85 22.68 8.77
C THR A 70 10.25 22.41 10.24
N GLY A 71 11.31 21.62 10.49
CA GLY A 71 11.71 21.21 11.83
C GLY A 71 10.69 20.29 12.53
N LYS A 72 9.77 19.67 11.79
CA LYS A 72 8.79 18.72 12.32
C LYS A 72 9.34 17.30 12.20
N GLN A 73 9.33 16.56 13.31
CA GLN A 73 9.66 15.14 13.27
C GLN A 73 8.50 14.35 12.65
N VAL A 74 8.77 13.74 11.50
CA VAL A 74 7.86 12.81 10.82
C VAL A 74 8.18 11.41 11.29
N ILE A 75 7.29 10.84 12.11
CA ILE A 75 7.40 9.46 12.56
C ILE A 75 6.58 8.59 11.62
N MET A 76 7.23 7.66 10.93
CA MET A 76 6.57 6.64 10.12
C MET A 76 5.87 5.68 11.11
N GLY A 77 4.59 5.90 11.38
CA GLY A 77 3.78 5.16 12.36
C GLY A 77 3.47 3.72 11.97
N ILE A 78 4.42 3.05 11.30
CA ILE A 78 4.34 1.68 10.82
C ILE A 78 4.88 0.75 11.91
N THR A 79 4.11 -0.29 12.22
CA THR A 79 4.48 -1.37 13.13
C THR A 79 5.36 -2.41 12.44
N ASN A 80 6.10 -3.20 13.23
CA ASN A 80 6.95 -4.29 12.68
C ASN A 80 6.15 -5.29 11.82
N ALA A 81 4.88 -5.56 12.18
CA ALA A 81 4.03 -6.46 11.41
C ALA A 81 3.65 -5.89 10.03
N GLU A 82 3.37 -4.59 9.95
CA GLU A 82 3.07 -3.91 8.68
C GLU A 82 4.31 -3.85 7.77
N ILE A 83 5.52 -3.66 8.32
CA ILE A 83 6.78 -3.75 7.56
C ILE A 83 6.92 -5.14 6.93
N VAL A 84 6.68 -6.20 7.70
CA VAL A 84 6.78 -7.57 7.22
C VAL A 84 5.76 -7.83 6.10
N LEU A 85 4.50 -7.40 6.27
CA LEU A 85 3.48 -7.54 5.23
C LEU A 85 3.82 -6.75 3.96
N PHE A 86 4.36 -5.55 4.10
CA PHE A 86 4.82 -4.75 2.97
C PHE A 86 5.93 -5.46 2.19
N ILE A 87 6.94 -6.00 2.89
CA ILE A 87 8.04 -6.75 2.27
C ILE A 87 7.52 -8.01 1.58
N ILE A 88 6.62 -8.76 2.22
CA ILE A 88 6.02 -9.96 1.64
C ILE A 88 5.23 -9.60 0.37
N THR A 89 4.43 -8.53 0.42
CA THR A 89 3.65 -8.06 -0.74
C THR A 89 4.55 -7.66 -1.91
N ALA A 90 5.63 -6.92 -1.63
CA ALA A 90 6.61 -6.54 -2.63
C ALA A 90 7.33 -7.76 -3.24
N ALA A 91 7.78 -8.70 -2.40
CA ALA A 91 8.44 -9.92 -2.84
C ALA A 91 7.51 -10.79 -3.69
N LEU A 92 6.27 -11.00 -3.24
CA LEU A 92 5.24 -11.72 -4.00
C LEU A 92 4.96 -11.04 -5.34
N SER A 93 4.92 -9.71 -5.39
CA SER A 93 4.69 -8.96 -6.63
C SER A 93 5.82 -9.19 -7.63
N VAL A 94 7.07 -9.14 -7.18
CA VAL A 94 8.24 -9.45 -8.03
C VAL A 94 8.17 -10.89 -8.54
N LEU A 95 7.92 -11.87 -7.66
CA LEU A 95 7.80 -13.28 -8.06
C LEU A 95 6.64 -13.53 -9.03
N THR A 96 5.57 -12.74 -8.90
CA THR A 96 4.37 -12.84 -9.74
C THR A 96 4.58 -12.33 -11.13
N PHE A 97 5.21 -11.17 -11.27
CA PHE A 97 5.35 -10.52 -12.56
C PHE A 97 6.63 -10.90 -13.31
N ASN A 98 7.54 -11.65 -12.67
CA ASN A 98 8.73 -12.21 -13.32
C ASN A 98 8.40 -13.50 -14.12
N GLY A 99 7.31 -14.20 -13.78
CA GLY A 99 6.82 -15.36 -14.52
C GLY A 99 6.13 -14.99 -15.83
N GLN A 100 6.24 -15.86 -16.85
CA GLN A 100 5.58 -15.68 -18.16
C GLN A 100 4.05 -15.84 -18.13
N ARG A 101 3.46 -16.37 -17.05
CA ARG A 101 2.01 -16.56 -16.90
C ARG A 101 1.52 -16.22 -15.50
N THR A 102 0.67 -15.21 -15.40
CA THR A 102 -0.08 -14.89 -14.18
C THR A 102 -1.21 -15.89 -14.00
N SER A 103 -1.22 -16.63 -12.90
CA SER A 103 -2.28 -17.61 -12.59
C SER A 103 -3.31 -17.02 -11.63
N LEU A 104 -4.56 -17.48 -11.70
CA LEU A 104 -5.63 -17.10 -10.76
C LEU A 104 -5.22 -17.33 -9.29
N ILE A 105 -4.50 -18.43 -9.02
CA ILE A 105 -3.99 -18.78 -7.68
C ILE A 105 -3.09 -17.67 -7.13
N GLN A 106 -2.29 -17.06 -7.99
CA GLN A 106 -1.38 -16.00 -7.60
C GLN A 106 -2.12 -14.73 -7.20
N GLY A 107 -3.20 -14.40 -7.91
CA GLY A 107 -4.12 -13.32 -7.52
C GLY A 107 -4.75 -13.56 -6.15
N TYR A 108 -5.18 -14.80 -5.85
CA TYR A 108 -5.73 -15.16 -4.53
C TYR A 108 -4.73 -14.98 -3.40
N VAL A 109 -3.44 -15.28 -3.62
CA VAL A 109 -2.38 -15.06 -2.63
C VAL A 109 -2.24 -13.57 -2.31
N HIS A 110 -2.20 -12.70 -3.33
CA HIS A 110 -2.16 -11.25 -3.13
C HIS A 110 -3.37 -10.72 -2.36
N LEU A 111 -4.58 -11.17 -2.72
CA LEU A 111 -5.81 -10.78 -2.01
C LEU A 111 -5.83 -11.25 -0.55
N THR A 112 -5.27 -12.43 -0.28
CA THR A 112 -5.19 -12.97 1.08
C THR A 112 -4.24 -12.14 1.94
N VAL A 113 -3.06 -11.79 1.41
CA VAL A 113 -2.12 -10.89 2.11
C VAL A 113 -2.73 -9.52 2.35
N PHE A 114 -3.45 -8.97 1.37
CA PHE A 114 -4.20 -7.72 1.52
C PHE A 114 -5.30 -7.81 2.59
N ALA A 115 -6.02 -8.92 2.67
CA ALA A 115 -7.04 -9.14 3.71
C ALA A 115 -6.42 -9.21 5.11
N VAL A 116 -5.25 -9.85 5.26
CA VAL A 116 -4.50 -9.88 6.52
C VAL A 116 -4.04 -8.48 6.93
N PHE A 117 -3.57 -7.67 5.98
CA PHE A 117 -3.27 -6.25 6.23
C PHE A 117 -4.50 -5.49 6.72
N GLY A 118 -5.65 -5.67 6.06
CA GLY A 118 -6.91 -5.06 6.47
C GLY A 118 -7.34 -5.47 7.88
N LEU A 119 -7.15 -6.74 8.26
CA LEU A 119 -7.43 -7.22 9.61
C LEU A 119 -6.50 -6.58 10.65
N LEU A 120 -5.19 -6.51 10.39
CA LEU A 120 -4.24 -5.87 11.31
C LEU A 120 -4.47 -4.37 11.52
N LEU A 121 -5.15 -3.71 10.58
CA LEU A 121 -5.45 -2.29 10.66
C LEU A 121 -6.53 -1.98 11.72
N PHE A 122 -7.37 -2.95 12.08
CA PHE A 122 -8.48 -2.82 13.03
C PHE A 122 -8.25 -3.61 14.32
#